data_AF-A0A2R8CCT0-F1
#
_entry.id   AF-A0A2R8CCT0-F1
#
_cell.length_a   1.000
_cell.length_b   1.000
_cell.length_c   1.000
_cell.angle_alpha   90.00
_cell.angle_beta   90.00
_cell.angle_gamma   90.00
#
_symmetry.space_group_name_H-M   'P 1'
#
loop_
_entity.id
_entity.type
_entity.pdbx_description
1 polymer ?
#
loop_
_entity_poly.entity_id
_entity_poly.type
_entity_poly.pdbx_seq_one_letter_code
_entity_poly.pdbx_strand_id
1 'polypeptide(L)' 'MRGKPPGRAPDYTTAALTMLGVNLMWMLCAIWALFGFGVALILAAVLNAGITRLGKRT' A
#
# COMPACT_ATOMS: atom_id res chain seq x y z
N MET A 1 22.94 35.59 -9.91
CA MET A 1 22.05 34.72 -9.10
C MET A 1 22.71 33.35 -9.00
N ARG A 2 23.22 32.96 -7.82
CA ARG A 2 23.90 31.67 -7.61
C ARG A 2 22.82 30.62 -7.37
N GLY A 3 22.61 29.70 -8.32
CA GLY A 3 21.64 28.62 -8.19
C GLY A 3 22.03 27.69 -7.03
N LYS A 4 21.21 27.60 -5.99
CA LYS A 4 21.33 26.54 -4.98
C LYS A 4 21.06 25.20 -5.68
N PRO A 5 21.89 24.17 -5.49
CA PRO A 5 21.56 22.84 -5.99
C PRO A 5 20.20 22.43 -5.40
N PRO A 6 19.31 21.80 -6.18
CA PRO A 6 18.04 21.32 -5.67
C PRO A 6 18.33 20.41 -4.48
N GLY A 7 17.89 20.82 -3.28
CA GLY A 7 18.01 20.00 -2.08
C GLY A 7 17.31 18.67 -2.34
N ARG A 8 17.93 17.57 -1.86
CA ARG A 8 17.40 16.21 -1.99
C ARG A 8 15.90 16.21 -1.69
N ALA A 9 15.09 15.76 -2.67
CA ALA A 9 13.66 15.67 -2.51
C ALA A 9 13.34 14.85 -1.25
N PRO A 10 12.38 15.28 -0.40
CA PRO A 10 12.03 14.50 0.79
C PRO A 10 11.56 13.10 0.39
N ASP A 11 12.05 12.07 1.07
CA ASP A 11 11.66 10.68 0.82
C ASP A 11 10.22 10.46 1.31
N TYR A 12 9.24 10.69 0.43
CA TYR A 12 7.80 10.51 0.72
C TYR A 12 7.33 9.06 0.63
N THR A 13 8.23 8.12 0.31
CA THR A 13 7.91 6.70 0.15
C THR A 13 7.18 6.14 1.37
N THR A 14 7.63 6.50 2.58
CA THR A 14 6.99 6.05 3.82
C THR A 14 5.57 6.59 3.97
N ALA A 15 5.36 7.88 3.68
CA ALA A 15 4.04 8.50 3.75
C ALA A 15 3.07 7.94 2.69
N ALA A 16 3.58 7.64 1.50
CA ALA A 16 2.82 7.00 0.44
C ALA A 16 2.44 5.56 0.81
N LEU A 17 3.37 4.79 1.37
CA LEU A 17 3.11 3.43 1.85
C LEU A 17 2.09 3.41 3.00
N THR A 18 2.18 4.35 3.94
CA THR A 18 1.22 4.41 5.04
C THR A 18 -0.18 4.77 4.54
N MET A 19 -0.32 5.77 3.67
CA MET A 19 -1.63 6.09 3.05
C MET A 19 -2.19 4.92 2.26
N LEU A 20 -1.34 4.22 1.49
CA LEU A 20 -1.75 3.02 0.77
C LEU A 20 -2.26 1.94 1.75
N GLY A 21 -1.53 1.68 2.83
CA GLY A 21 -1.93 0.71 3.85
C GLY A 21 -3.25 1.06 4.53
N VAL A 22 -3.47 2.32 4.88
CA VAL A 22 -4.73 2.79 5.49
C VAL A 22 -5.91 2.63 4.53
N ASN A 23 -5.75 3.02 3.26
CA ASN A 23 -6.80 2.88 2.26
C ASN A 23 -7.17 1.40 2.04
N LEU A 24 -6.17 0.53 1.98
CA LEU A 24 -6.38 -0.91 1.82
C LEU A 24 -7.09 -1.53 3.03
N MET A 25 -6.72 -1.14 4.25
CA MET A 25 -7.38 -1.58 5.47
C MET A 25 -8.87 -1.20 5.45
N TRP A 26 -9.20 0.04 5.10
CA TRP A 26 -10.58 0.49 4.98
C TRP A 26 -11.37 -0.29 3.93
N MET A 27 -10.79 -0.54 2.75
CA MET A 27 -11.43 -1.37 1.73
C MET A 27 -11.67 -2.80 2.21
N LEU A 28 -10.71 -3.43 2.89
CA LEU A 28 -10.87 -4.76 3.47
C LEU A 28 -12.00 -4.79 4.52
N CYS A 29 -12.08 -3.78 5.40
CA CYS A 29 -13.15 -3.64 6.38
C CYS A 29 -14.52 -3.41 5.71
N ALA A 30 -14.59 -2.62 4.64
CA ALA A 30 -15.83 -2.39 3.90
C ALA A 30 -16.31 -3.67 3.19
N ILE A 31 -15.38 -4.40 2.56
CA ILE A 31 -15.67 -5.71 1.94
C ILE A 31 -16.11 -6.71 3.01
N TRP A 32 -15.46 -6.69 4.18
CA TRP A 32 -15.85 -7.53 5.31
C TRP A 32 -17.29 -7.23 5.78
N ALA A 33 -17.64 -5.96 5.91
CA ALA A 33 -18.98 -5.53 6.33
C ALA A 33 -20.08 -5.90 5.32
N LEU A 34 -19.76 -5.93 4.02
CA LEU A 34 -20.72 -6.21 2.95
C LEU A 34 -20.86 -7.70 2.61
N PHE A 35 -19.77 -8.47 2.67
CA PHE A 35 -19.71 -9.86 2.18
C PHE A 35 -19.31 -10.89 3.26
N GLY A 36 -19.00 -10.46 4.48
CA GLY A 36 -18.54 -11.32 5.56
C GLY A 36 -17.03 -11.62 5.53
N PHE A 37 -16.55 -12.34 6.55
CA PHE A 37 -15.10 -12.47 6.83
C PHE A 37 -14.33 -13.29 5.79
N GLY A 38 -14.98 -14.26 5.16
CA GLY A 38 -14.35 -15.12 4.16
C GLY A 38 -13.79 -14.34 2.97
N VAL A 39 -14.53 -13.36 2.45
CA VAL A 39 -14.10 -12.57 1.28
C VAL A 39 -12.93 -11.65 1.62
N ALA A 40 -12.93 -11.05 2.82
CA ALA A 40 -11.82 -10.22 3.28
C ALA A 40 -10.51 -11.02 3.41
N LEU A 41 -10.57 -12.26 3.92
CA LEU A 41 -9.40 -13.14 4.01
C LEU A 41 -8.84 -13.52 2.64
N ILE A 42 -9.71 -13.85 1.67
CA ILE A 42 -9.30 -14.17 0.30
C ILE A 42 -8.57 -12.96 -0.31
N LEU A 43 -9.13 -11.76 -0.16
CA LEU A 43 -8.54 -10.55 -0.71
C LEU A 43 -7.17 -10.24 -0.08
N ALA A 44 -7.06 -10.41 1.25
CA ALA A 44 -5.80 -10.27 1.96
C ALA A 44 -4.74 -11.28 1.48
N ALA A 45 -5.14 -12.53 1.24
CA ALA A 45 -4.24 -13.56 0.72
C ALA A 45 -3.75 -13.25 -0.71
N VAL A 46 -4.65 -12.80 -1.59
CA VAL A 46 -4.31 -12.37 -2.96
C VAL A 46 -3.33 -11.21 -2.95
N LEU A 47 -3.58 -10.22 -2.09
CA LEU A 47 -2.70 -9.08 -1.94
C LEU A 47 -1.31 -9.50 -1.43
N ASN A 48 -1.26 -10.33 -0.40
CA ASN A 48 0.00 -10.86 0.14
C ASN A 48 0.79 -11.64 -0.93
N ALA A 49 0.10 -12.45 -1.74
CA ALA A 49 0.71 -13.15 -2.86
C ALA A 49 1.23 -12.20 -3.94
N GLY A 50 0.48 -11.12 -4.25
CA GLY A 50 0.88 -10.07 -5.19
C GLY A 50 2.13 -9.32 -4.73
N ILE A 51 2.19 -8.91 -3.46
CA ILE A 51 3.36 -8.26 -2.85
C ILE A 51 4.56 -9.20 -2.88
N THR A 52 4.37 -10.46 -2.46
CA THR A 52 5.43 -11.48 -2.50
C THR A 52 5.95 -11.69 -3.94
N ARG A 53 5.06 -11.65 -4.94
CA ARG A 53 5.42 -11.79 -6.36
C ARG A 53 6.20 -10.59 -6.87
N LEU A 54 5.83 -9.37 -6.45
CA LEU A 54 6.56 -8.15 -6.77
C LEU A 54 7.95 -8.14 -6.11
N GLY A 55 8.04 -8.52 -4.84
CA GLY A 55 9.32 -8.62 -4.12
C GLY A 55 10.27 -9.69 -4.69
N LYS A 56 9.73 -10.75 -5.29
CA LYS A 56 10.54 -11.78 -6.01
C LYS A 56 11.00 -11.35 -7.40
N ARG A 57 10.50 -10.23 -7.95
CA ARG A 57 10.84 -9.73 -9.29
C ARG A 57 11.86 -8.59 -9.27
N THR A 58 12.27 -8.14 -8.09
CA THR A 58 13.33 -7.15 -7.85
C THR A 58 14.61 -7.84 -7.39
#